data_AF-A0A9W8LQS6-F1
#
_entry.id   AF-A0A9W8LQS6-F1
#
_cell.length_a   1.000
_cell.length_b   1.000
_cell.length_c   1.000
_cell.angle_alpha   90.00
_cell.angle_beta   90.00
_cell.angle_gamma   90.00
#
_symmetry.space_group_name_H-M   'P 1'
#
loop_
_entity.id
_entity.type
_entity.pdbx_description
1 polymer ?
#
loop_
_entity_poly.entity_id
_entity_poly.type
_entity_poly.pdbx_seq_one_letter_code
_entity_poly.pdbx_strand_id
1 'polypeptide(L)'
;MQYDYTELADLSPAANAARAERPARLPSAFVALLRNVELRRHLLLSGLYIVMWYSFSGLLSVYNKWLFGADERDFPFPLFVTSIHMLVQYILSIICLRLFPTLRPLRSPSWHAYLTCAVPCGVASALDVGLSNISLRSISLSFYTMCKSSNLGFVLLFAFIFGLEPIRLVLVAIIAIISAGVVLMAAGEVHFVLSGFIEAMTASAMGGLRWSLTQILLSQPRFGMDNPVATMSKLTPIIGSTMLLFSLILENPFSEIAKNKNTDSIAGVAFMAAMMVLGGLLAFGLV
;
A
#
# COMPACT_ATOMS: atom_id res chain seq x y z
N MET A 1 7.73 -20.48 -81.88
CA MET A 1 8.58 -20.86 -80.73
C MET A 1 7.76 -20.58 -79.49
N GLN A 2 7.15 -21.62 -78.94
CA GLN A 2 6.08 -21.53 -77.94
C GLN A 2 6.75 -21.78 -76.58
N TYR A 3 6.85 -20.74 -75.75
CA TYR A 3 7.40 -20.87 -74.40
C TYR A 3 6.34 -21.46 -73.49
N ASP A 4 6.72 -22.55 -72.83
CA ASP A 4 5.96 -23.33 -71.86
C ASP A 4 5.84 -22.53 -70.55
N TYR A 5 4.61 -22.24 -70.12
CA TYR A 5 4.31 -21.43 -68.92
C TYR A 5 4.06 -22.28 -67.67
N THR A 6 4.39 -23.57 -67.69
CA THR A 6 3.91 -24.51 -66.67
C THR A 6 4.82 -24.62 -65.42
N GLU A 7 5.93 -23.87 -65.34
CA GLU A 7 6.93 -24.01 -64.26
C GLU A 7 6.96 -22.87 -63.22
N LEU A 8 6.11 -21.83 -63.35
CA LEU A 8 6.11 -20.68 -62.43
C LEU A 8 5.07 -20.77 -61.29
N ALA A 9 4.31 -21.86 -61.20
CA ALA A 9 3.25 -22.01 -60.18
C ALA A 9 3.75 -22.53 -58.82
N ASP A 10 4.99 -23.02 -58.71
CA ASP A 10 5.43 -23.81 -57.54
C ASP A 10 6.32 -23.06 -56.51
N LEU A 11 6.52 -21.75 -56.69
CA LEU A 11 7.22 -20.91 -55.68
C LEU A 11 6.31 -20.46 -54.51
N SER A 12 5.04 -20.88 -54.50
CA SER A 12 4.06 -20.45 -53.50
C SER A 12 4.22 -21.05 -52.10
N PRO A 13 4.66 -22.31 -51.87
CA PRO A 13 4.64 -22.88 -50.52
C PRO A 13 5.76 -22.33 -49.62
N ALA A 14 6.98 -22.20 -50.16
CA ALA A 14 8.14 -21.72 -49.40
C ALA A 14 8.06 -20.22 -49.06
N ALA A 15 7.53 -19.40 -49.98
CA ALA A 15 7.27 -17.99 -49.74
C ALA A 15 6.17 -17.75 -48.70
N ASN A 16 5.18 -18.64 -48.63
CA ASN A 16 4.11 -18.58 -47.64
C ASN A 16 4.55 -19.11 -46.26
N ALA A 17 5.42 -20.13 -46.21
CA ALA A 17 6.00 -20.63 -44.97
C ALA A 17 6.88 -19.57 -44.27
N ALA A 18 7.71 -18.85 -45.02
CA ALA A 18 8.54 -17.75 -44.48
C ALA A 18 7.71 -16.53 -43.99
N ARG A 19 6.43 -16.43 -44.38
CA ARG A 19 5.52 -15.37 -43.94
C ARG A 19 4.83 -15.71 -42.61
N ALA A 20 4.70 -16.99 -42.29
CA ALA A 20 4.09 -17.49 -41.06
C ALA A 20 5.02 -17.38 -39.84
N GLU A 21 6.34 -17.31 -40.04
CA GLU A 21 7.34 -17.19 -38.97
C GLU A 21 7.80 -15.74 -38.69
N ARG A 22 7.07 -14.72 -39.16
CA ARG A 22 7.39 -13.35 -38.73
C ARG A 22 7.03 -13.22 -37.26
N PRO A 23 8.00 -13.02 -36.33
CA PRO A 23 7.67 -12.77 -34.94
C PRO A 23 6.71 -11.57 -34.91
N ALA A 24 5.63 -11.70 -34.13
CA ALA A 24 4.61 -10.67 -34.02
C ALA A 24 5.31 -9.31 -33.82
N ARG A 25 5.35 -8.49 -34.89
CA ARG A 25 6.00 -7.19 -34.81
C ARG A 25 5.22 -6.41 -33.78
N LEU A 26 5.85 -6.14 -32.64
CA LEU A 26 5.30 -5.22 -31.65
C LEU A 26 4.75 -4.00 -32.39
N PRO A 27 3.54 -3.52 -32.06
CA PRO A 27 2.90 -2.44 -32.78
C PRO A 27 3.92 -1.34 -33.05
N SER A 28 4.05 -0.88 -34.29
CA SER A 28 5.05 0.15 -34.65
C SER A 28 4.98 1.37 -33.74
N ALA A 29 3.79 1.69 -33.25
CA ALA A 29 3.52 2.66 -32.20
C ALA A 29 4.23 2.35 -30.87
N PHE A 30 4.21 1.10 -30.38
CA PHE A 30 4.88 0.70 -29.15
C PHE A 30 6.42 0.79 -29.26
N VAL A 31 6.98 0.39 -30.40
CA VAL A 31 8.44 0.52 -30.65
C VAL A 31 8.84 1.99 -30.77
N ALA A 32 8.02 2.82 -31.44
CA ALA A 32 8.24 4.27 -31.50
C ALA A 32 8.10 4.93 -30.12
N LEU A 33 7.15 4.47 -29.31
CA LEU A 33 6.90 4.91 -27.94
C LEU A 33 8.10 4.59 -27.03
N LEU A 34 8.63 3.37 -27.09
CA LEU A 34 9.86 2.96 -26.39
C LEU A 34 11.12 3.66 -26.92
N ARG A 35 11.08 4.26 -28.10
CA ARG A 35 12.19 5.06 -28.63
C ARG A 35 12.29 6.44 -27.96
N ASN A 36 11.21 6.91 -27.32
CA ASN A 36 11.19 8.17 -26.58
C ASN A 36 12.09 8.11 -25.33
N VAL A 37 13.13 8.93 -25.31
CA VAL A 37 14.12 9.00 -24.22
C VAL A 37 13.45 9.37 -22.89
N GLU A 38 12.50 10.31 -22.92
CA GLU A 38 11.77 10.78 -21.73
C GLU A 38 10.90 9.66 -21.15
N LEU A 39 10.20 8.91 -22.03
CA LEU A 39 9.40 7.78 -21.59
C LEU A 39 10.26 6.65 -21.03
N ARG A 40 11.37 6.29 -21.69
CA ARG A 40 12.30 5.28 -21.16
C ARG A 40 12.80 5.69 -19.78
N ARG A 41 13.18 6.95 -19.59
CA ARG A 41 13.60 7.47 -18.29
C ARG A 41 12.49 7.33 -17.25
N HIS A 42 11.25 7.72 -17.54
CA HIS A 42 10.12 7.55 -16.61
C HIS A 42 9.84 6.08 -16.28
N LEU A 43 9.89 5.19 -17.27
CA LEU A 43 9.70 3.76 -17.07
C LEU A 43 10.82 3.14 -16.22
N LEU A 44 12.08 3.52 -16.48
CA LEU A 44 13.23 3.06 -15.72
C LEU A 44 13.18 3.56 -14.26
N LEU A 45 12.87 4.84 -14.05
CA LEU A 45 12.72 5.41 -12.70
C LEU A 45 11.56 4.74 -11.95
N SER A 46 10.42 4.55 -12.61
CA SER A 46 9.26 3.86 -12.01
C SER A 46 9.60 2.42 -11.66
N GLY A 47 10.28 1.70 -12.55
CA GLY A 47 10.75 0.34 -12.30
C GLY A 47 11.72 0.27 -11.11
N LEU A 48 12.67 1.22 -11.03
CA LEU A 48 13.57 1.33 -9.90
C LEU A 48 12.81 1.59 -8.59
N TYR A 49 11.84 2.50 -8.58
CA TYR A 49 11.02 2.77 -7.40
C TYR A 49 10.20 1.55 -6.97
N ILE A 50 9.64 0.79 -7.91
CA ILE A 50 8.91 -0.45 -7.62
C ILE A 50 9.84 -1.48 -6.96
N VAL A 51 11.03 -1.72 -7.52
CA VAL A 51 12.01 -2.67 -6.97
C VAL A 51 12.47 -2.24 -5.57
N MET A 52 12.76 -0.96 -5.40
CA MET A 52 13.16 -0.39 -4.11
C MET A 52 12.04 -0.59 -3.08
N TRP A 53 10.80 -0.25 -3.44
CA TRP A 53 9.64 -0.42 -2.58
C TRP A 53 9.42 -1.88 -2.15
N TYR A 54 9.46 -2.83 -3.10
CA TYR A 54 9.34 -4.26 -2.77
C TYR A 54 10.48 -4.76 -1.89
N SER A 55 11.70 -4.24 -2.08
CA SER A 55 12.86 -4.59 -1.26
C SER A 55 12.69 -4.13 0.19
N PHE A 56 12.34 -2.86 0.41
CA PHE A 56 12.04 -2.33 1.75
C PHE A 56 10.82 -3.01 2.37
N SER A 57 9.79 -3.32 1.59
CA SER A 57 8.59 -4.02 2.07
C SER A 57 8.92 -5.45 2.50
N GLY A 58 9.79 -6.13 1.77
CA GLY A 58 10.31 -7.46 2.13
C GLY A 58 11.13 -7.42 3.42
N LEU A 59 12.07 -6.47 3.53
CA LEU A 59 12.87 -6.26 4.75
C LEU A 59 11.99 -5.97 5.96
N LEU A 60 11.00 -5.08 5.82
CA LEU A 60 10.06 -4.77 6.90
C LEU A 60 9.22 -6.00 7.28
N SER A 61 8.84 -6.84 6.32
CA SER A 61 8.10 -8.08 6.59
C SER A 61 8.93 -9.11 7.36
N VAL A 62 10.21 -9.28 7.01
CA VAL A 62 11.14 -10.15 7.75
C VAL A 62 11.40 -9.59 9.15
N TYR A 63 11.61 -8.29 9.27
CA TYR A 63 11.74 -7.59 10.54
C TYR A 63 10.51 -7.80 11.43
N ASN A 64 9.28 -7.62 10.91
CA ASN A 64 8.05 -7.81 11.67
C ASN A 64 7.92 -9.25 12.16
N LYS A 65 8.22 -10.25 11.32
CA LYS A 65 8.22 -11.66 11.73
C LYS A 65 9.23 -11.96 12.83
N TRP A 66 10.42 -11.37 12.75
CA TRP A 66 11.47 -11.56 13.75
C TRP A 66 11.14 -10.83 15.06
N LEU A 67 10.54 -9.65 14.99
CA LEU A 67 10.17 -8.84 16.16
C LEU A 67 8.99 -9.44 16.93
N PHE A 68 7.98 -9.97 16.22
CA PHE A 68 6.77 -10.55 16.80
C PHE A 68 6.79 -12.08 16.89
N GLY A 69 7.92 -12.71 16.53
CA GLY A 69 8.07 -14.16 16.51
C GLY A 69 8.13 -14.76 17.92
N ALA A 70 7.60 -15.97 18.07
CA ALA A 70 7.37 -16.63 19.36
C ALA A 70 8.64 -17.08 20.11
N ASP A 71 9.81 -17.05 19.47
CA ASP A 71 10.95 -17.82 19.99
C ASP A 71 11.81 -17.06 21.01
N GLU A 72 11.91 -15.72 21.05
CA GLU A 72 12.88 -15.08 21.96
C GLU A 72 12.53 -13.68 22.52
N ARG A 73 11.52 -12.95 22.00
CA ARG A 73 11.22 -11.58 22.48
C ARG A 73 9.72 -11.33 22.55
N ASP A 74 9.15 -11.49 23.74
CA ASP A 74 7.75 -11.21 24.08
C ASP A 74 7.35 -9.74 23.86
N PHE A 75 7.29 -9.29 22.61
CA PHE A 75 6.81 -7.96 22.24
C PHE A 75 5.51 -8.03 21.41
N PRO A 76 4.41 -8.59 21.95
CA PRO A 76 3.17 -8.84 21.22
C PRO A 76 2.32 -7.56 21.03
N PHE A 77 2.95 -6.43 20.71
CA PHE A 77 2.31 -5.11 20.61
C PHE A 77 2.51 -4.48 19.21
N PRO A 78 1.99 -5.10 18.14
CA PRO A 78 2.16 -4.61 16.78
C PRO A 78 1.60 -3.20 16.56
N LEU A 79 0.50 -2.83 17.23
CA LEU A 79 -0.07 -1.49 17.09
C LEU A 79 0.82 -0.44 17.80
N PHE A 80 1.34 -0.77 18.98
CA PHE A 80 2.29 0.08 19.69
C PHE A 80 3.55 0.34 18.86
N VAL A 81 4.19 -0.73 18.38
CA VAL A 81 5.40 -0.63 17.54
C VAL A 81 5.12 0.20 16.29
N THR A 82 3.98 -0.01 15.64
CA THR A 82 3.58 0.79 14.46
C THR A 82 3.39 2.27 14.80
N SER A 83 2.87 2.60 16.00
CA SER A 83 2.76 4.00 16.44
C SER A 83 4.13 4.67 16.59
N ILE A 84 5.14 3.93 17.08
CA ILE A 84 6.53 4.40 17.15
C ILE A 84 7.13 4.56 15.76
N HIS A 85 6.84 3.64 14.82
CA HIS A 85 7.27 3.80 13.42
C HIS A 85 6.73 5.11 12.81
N MET A 86 5.45 5.43 13.04
CA MET A 86 4.86 6.69 12.58
C MET A 86 5.53 7.92 13.20
N LEU A 87 5.92 7.85 14.48
CA LEU A 87 6.68 8.92 15.14
C LEU A 87 8.07 9.08 14.53
N VAL A 88 8.78 7.99 14.28
CA VAL A 88 10.10 8.00 13.63
C VAL A 88 9.99 8.59 12.22
N GLN A 89 8.99 8.17 11.43
CA GLN A 89 8.73 8.74 10.10
C GLN A 89 8.40 10.24 10.17
N TYR A 90 7.63 10.68 11.18
CA TYR A 90 7.39 12.11 11.41
C TYR A 90 8.70 12.86 11.64
N ILE A 91 9.55 12.40 12.57
CA ILE A 91 10.83 13.05 12.89
C ILE A 91 11.73 13.10 11.64
N LEU A 92 11.88 11.98 10.93
CA LEU A 92 12.68 11.90 9.70
C LEU A 92 12.15 12.83 8.61
N SER A 93 10.83 12.89 8.41
CA SER A 93 10.23 13.79 7.43
C SER A 93 10.52 15.26 7.73
N ILE A 94 10.47 15.67 9.01
CA ILE A 94 10.84 17.03 9.43
C ILE A 94 12.33 17.28 9.18
N ILE A 95 13.21 16.35 9.52
CA ILE A 95 14.65 16.46 9.26
C ILE A 95 14.91 16.62 7.76
N CYS A 96 14.31 15.79 6.90
CA CYS A 96 14.43 15.90 5.45
C CYS A 96 13.98 17.26 4.93
N LEU A 97 12.83 17.78 5.40
CA LEU A 97 12.35 19.12 5.01
C LEU A 97 13.24 20.26 5.51
N ARG A 98 13.96 20.05 6.62
CA ARG A 98 14.95 21.00 7.14
C ARG A 98 16.23 21.01 6.29
N LEU A 99 16.75 19.82 5.96
CA LEU A 99 17.99 19.63 5.19
C LEU A 99 17.83 19.94 3.70
N PHE A 100 16.65 19.70 3.12
CA PHE A 100 16.38 19.91 1.70
C PHE A 100 15.25 20.94 1.51
N PRO A 101 15.58 22.26 1.47
CA PRO A 101 14.59 23.32 1.31
C PRO A 101 13.74 23.20 0.05
N THR A 102 14.26 22.58 -1.02
CA THR A 102 13.53 22.30 -2.27
C THR A 102 12.30 21.43 -2.07
N LEU A 103 12.27 20.61 -1.01
CA LEU A 103 11.12 19.77 -0.66
C LEU A 103 10.10 20.49 0.22
N ARG A 104 10.31 21.77 0.57
CA ARG A 104 9.31 22.48 1.39
C ARG A 104 8.10 22.85 0.54
N PRO A 105 6.88 22.54 1.00
CA PRO A 105 5.69 22.94 0.29
C PRO A 105 5.60 24.47 0.25
N LEU A 106 5.27 25.01 -0.92
CA LEU A 106 5.18 26.45 -1.14
C LEU A 106 3.97 27.09 -0.44
N ARG A 107 2.99 26.27 -0.01
CA ARG A 107 1.78 26.69 0.68
C ARG A 107 1.51 25.82 1.89
N SER A 108 1.00 26.43 2.96
CA SER A 108 0.43 25.71 4.09
C SER A 108 -1.02 25.31 3.77
N PRO A 109 -1.48 24.13 4.22
CA PRO A 109 -2.87 23.73 4.06
C PRO A 109 -3.75 24.67 4.88
N SER A 110 -4.88 25.07 4.31
CA SER A 110 -5.94 25.71 5.11
C SER A 110 -6.35 24.76 6.23
N TRP A 111 -6.57 25.30 7.44
CA TRP A 111 -6.97 24.52 8.62
C TRP A 111 -8.21 23.66 8.35
N HIS A 112 -9.20 24.22 7.64
CA HIS A 112 -10.41 23.49 7.26
C HIS A 112 -10.11 22.30 6.33
N ALA A 113 -9.19 22.50 5.39
CA ALA A 113 -8.78 21.49 4.42
C ALA A 113 -7.98 20.36 5.11
N TYR A 114 -7.16 20.70 6.10
CA TYR A 114 -6.46 19.74 6.94
C TYR A 114 -7.42 18.89 7.78
N LEU A 115 -8.40 19.51 8.45
CA LEU A 115 -9.38 18.80 9.27
C LEU A 115 -10.36 17.94 8.46
N THR A 116 -10.70 18.32 7.23
CA THR A 116 -11.72 17.61 6.43
C THR A 116 -11.13 16.51 5.55
N CYS A 117 -9.83 16.54 5.22
CA CYS A 117 -9.19 15.54 4.37
C CYS A 117 -8.05 14.80 5.07
N ALA A 118 -7.12 15.52 5.72
CA ALA A 118 -5.93 14.90 6.32
C ALA A 118 -6.27 14.11 7.59
N VAL A 119 -7.13 14.64 8.47
CA VAL A 119 -7.55 13.94 9.69
C VAL A 119 -8.33 12.65 9.38
N PRO A 120 -9.39 12.66 8.54
CA PRO A 120 -10.09 11.43 8.20
C PRO A 120 -9.20 10.42 7.49
N CYS A 121 -8.25 10.87 6.67
CA CYS A 121 -7.27 9.98 6.02
C CYS A 121 -6.37 9.30 7.06
N GLY A 122 -5.85 10.07 8.02
CA GLY A 122 -5.00 9.54 9.09
C GLY A 122 -5.74 8.55 9.99
N VAL A 123 -6.96 8.90 10.40
CA VAL A 123 -7.83 8.03 11.22
C VAL A 123 -8.22 6.77 10.45
N ALA A 124 -8.61 6.87 9.18
CA ALA A 124 -8.91 5.71 8.35
C ALA A 124 -7.69 4.78 8.21
N SER A 125 -6.47 5.34 8.12
CA SER A 125 -5.24 4.54 8.10
C SER A 125 -4.99 3.79 9.40
N ALA A 126 -5.21 4.44 10.54
CA ALA A 126 -5.06 3.80 11.84
C ALA A 126 -6.14 2.72 12.06
N LEU A 127 -7.39 2.98 11.66
CA LEU A 127 -8.48 2.00 11.73
C LEU A 127 -8.27 0.81 10.82
N ASP A 128 -7.80 1.04 9.59
CA ASP A 128 -7.41 0.01 8.63
C ASP A 128 -6.43 -0.98 9.27
N VAL A 129 -5.32 -0.49 9.83
CA VAL A 129 -4.32 -1.34 10.48
C VAL A 129 -4.82 -1.94 11.80
N GLY A 130 -5.48 -1.14 12.64
CA GLY A 130 -6.00 -1.54 13.95
C GLY A 130 -6.99 -2.69 13.84
N LEU A 131 -8.07 -2.48 13.09
CA LEU A 131 -9.12 -3.49 12.88
C LEU A 131 -8.58 -4.73 12.15
N SER A 132 -7.59 -4.58 11.27
CA SER A 132 -6.93 -5.73 10.63
C SER A 132 -6.24 -6.61 11.68
N ASN A 133 -5.48 -6.02 12.61
CA ASN A 133 -4.82 -6.77 13.67
C ASN A 133 -5.80 -7.39 14.67
N ILE A 134 -6.92 -6.72 14.96
CA ILE A 134 -7.98 -7.30 15.81
C ILE A 134 -8.61 -8.50 15.11
N SER A 135 -8.93 -8.38 13.81
CA SER A 135 -9.55 -9.46 13.04
C SER A 135 -8.69 -10.72 13.05
N LEU A 136 -7.36 -10.58 12.93
CA LEU A 136 -6.41 -11.70 12.96
C LEU A 136 -6.37 -12.48 14.29
N ARG A 137 -6.94 -11.92 15.37
CA ARG A 137 -7.13 -12.67 16.64
C ARG A 137 -8.33 -13.62 16.57
N SER A 138 -9.28 -13.33 15.69
CA SER A 138 -10.56 -14.03 15.58
C SER A 138 -10.64 -14.93 14.35
N ILE A 139 -9.93 -14.58 13.27
CA ILE A 139 -9.97 -15.31 11.98
C ILE A 139 -8.58 -15.70 11.50
N SER A 140 -8.51 -16.71 10.63
CA SER A 140 -7.25 -17.17 10.05
C SER A 140 -6.60 -16.11 9.15
N LEU A 141 -5.26 -16.13 9.06
CA LEU A 141 -4.51 -15.24 8.16
C LEU A 141 -4.96 -15.37 6.70
N SER A 142 -5.31 -16.59 6.27
CA SER A 142 -5.83 -16.85 4.94
C SER A 142 -7.20 -16.19 4.74
N PHE A 143 -8.15 -16.39 5.66
CA PHE A 143 -9.47 -15.76 5.58
C PHE A 143 -9.38 -14.23 5.62
N TYR A 144 -8.52 -13.70 6.48
CA TYR A 144 -8.20 -12.27 6.53
C TYR A 144 -7.66 -11.77 5.18
N THR A 145 -6.69 -12.46 4.59
CA THR A 145 -6.07 -12.07 3.31
C THR A 145 -7.11 -12.03 2.18
N MET A 146 -8.02 -13.01 2.17
CA MET A 146 -9.09 -13.03 1.19
C MET A 146 -10.09 -11.86 1.42
N CYS A 147 -10.51 -11.59 2.67
CA CYS A 147 -11.32 -10.42 2.99
C CYS A 147 -10.61 -9.11 2.60
N LYS A 148 -9.31 -9.00 2.89
CA LYS A 148 -8.50 -7.81 2.63
C LYS A 148 -8.39 -7.47 1.15
N SER A 149 -8.41 -8.48 0.28
CA SER A 149 -8.39 -8.28 -1.17
C SER A 149 -9.59 -7.46 -1.69
N SER A 150 -10.71 -7.47 -0.94
CA SER A 150 -11.90 -6.66 -1.25
C SER A 150 -11.68 -5.15 -1.12
N ASN A 151 -10.56 -4.72 -0.53
CA ASN A 151 -10.16 -3.32 -0.44
C ASN A 151 -10.26 -2.59 -1.79
N LEU A 152 -9.92 -3.27 -2.90
CA LEU A 152 -10.05 -2.69 -4.26
C LEU A 152 -11.50 -2.31 -4.61
N GLY A 153 -12.47 -3.11 -4.19
CA GLY A 153 -13.90 -2.81 -4.36
C GLY A 153 -14.29 -1.55 -3.58
N PHE A 154 -13.81 -1.42 -2.34
CA PHE A 154 -14.04 -0.23 -1.52
C PHE A 154 -13.33 1.01 -2.05
N VAL A 155 -12.09 0.89 -2.56
CA VAL A 155 -11.38 2.00 -3.24
C VAL A 155 -12.24 2.54 -4.38
N LEU A 156 -12.78 1.67 -5.23
CA LEU A 156 -13.59 2.08 -6.37
C LEU A 156 -14.95 2.66 -5.93
N LEU A 157 -15.56 2.09 -4.89
CA LEU A 157 -16.77 2.64 -4.28
C LEU A 157 -16.56 4.07 -3.77
N PHE A 158 -15.51 4.32 -2.98
CA PHE A 158 -15.20 5.65 -2.49
C PHE A 158 -14.74 6.60 -3.60
N ALA A 159 -14.08 6.08 -4.65
CA ALA A 159 -13.77 6.86 -5.83
C ALA A 159 -15.03 7.42 -6.50
N PHE A 160 -16.12 6.65 -6.57
CA PHE A 160 -17.41 7.16 -7.05
C PHE A 160 -18.06 8.14 -6.09
N ILE A 161 -18.09 7.83 -4.79
CA ILE A 161 -18.68 8.70 -3.76
C ILE A 161 -18.03 10.09 -3.78
N PHE A 162 -16.71 10.17 -3.95
CA PHE A 162 -15.97 11.43 -4.01
C PHE A 162 -15.85 12.01 -5.43
N GLY A 163 -16.43 11.36 -6.45
CA GLY A 163 -16.35 11.83 -7.83
C GLY A 163 -14.94 11.83 -8.43
N LEU A 164 -14.07 10.93 -7.96
CA LEU A 164 -12.70 10.76 -8.44
C LEU A 164 -12.61 10.02 -9.79
N GLU A 165 -13.59 9.17 -10.08
CA GLU A 165 -13.67 8.40 -11.32
C GLU A 165 -15.09 8.53 -11.92
N PRO A 166 -15.25 8.71 -13.24
CA PRO A 166 -16.55 8.71 -13.88
C PRO A 166 -17.25 7.36 -13.70
N ILE A 167 -18.55 7.40 -13.39
CA ILE A 167 -19.37 6.19 -13.28
C ILE A 167 -19.52 5.58 -14.67
N ARG A 168 -18.88 4.43 -14.88
CA ARG A 168 -19.02 3.59 -16.09
C ARG A 168 -19.61 2.26 -15.68
N LEU A 169 -20.54 1.72 -16.47
CA LEU A 169 -21.21 0.44 -16.15
C LEU A 169 -20.20 -0.71 -15.96
N VAL A 170 -19.08 -0.70 -16.69
CA VAL A 170 -17.99 -1.67 -16.53
C VAL A 170 -17.40 -1.63 -15.12
N LEU A 171 -17.18 -0.44 -14.56
CA LEU A 171 -16.62 -0.27 -13.22
C LEU A 171 -17.64 -0.67 -12.15
N VAL A 172 -18.93 -0.36 -12.34
CA VAL A 172 -20.01 -0.84 -11.46
C VAL A 172 -20.07 -2.37 -11.48
N ALA A 173 -19.96 -2.99 -12.65
CA ALA A 173 -19.88 -4.45 -12.78
C ALA A 173 -18.65 -5.02 -12.06
N ILE A 174 -17.50 -4.35 -12.10
CA ILE A 174 -16.30 -4.76 -11.34
C ILE A 174 -16.56 -4.74 -9.83
N ILE A 175 -17.18 -3.68 -9.29
CA ILE A 175 -17.56 -3.64 -7.86
C ILE A 175 -18.50 -4.82 -7.55
N ALA A 176 -19.52 -5.04 -8.37
CA ALA A 176 -20.49 -6.12 -8.15
C ALA A 176 -19.84 -7.51 -8.15
N ILE A 177 -18.90 -7.76 -9.07
CA ILE A 177 -18.13 -9.02 -9.14
C ILE A 177 -17.27 -9.19 -7.88
N ILE A 178 -16.57 -8.14 -7.43
CA ILE A 178 -15.77 -8.19 -6.20
C ILE A 178 -16.67 -8.49 -4.99
N SER A 179 -17.80 -7.80 -4.86
CA SER A 179 -18.77 -8.02 -3.77
C SER A 179 -19.33 -9.45 -3.78
N ALA A 180 -19.70 -9.98 -4.96
CA ALA A 180 -20.16 -11.35 -5.09
C ALA A 180 -19.07 -12.37 -4.70
N GLY A 181 -17.82 -12.12 -5.11
CA GLY A 181 -16.67 -12.94 -4.73
C GLY A 181 -16.46 -13.00 -3.22
N VAL A 182 -16.58 -11.85 -2.52
CA VAL A 182 -16.46 -11.79 -1.05
C VAL A 182 -17.58 -12.58 -0.36
N VAL A 183 -18.83 -12.48 -0.83
CA VAL A 183 -19.95 -13.24 -0.26
C VAL A 183 -19.74 -14.74 -0.47
N LEU A 184 -19.36 -15.16 -1.68
CA LEU A 184 -19.11 -16.56 -2.00
C LEU A 184 -17.97 -17.14 -1.16
N MET A 185 -16.89 -16.38 -1.01
CA MET A 185 -15.74 -16.72 -0.16
C MET A 185 -16.15 -16.86 1.31
N ALA A 186 -16.90 -15.91 1.85
CA ALA A 186 -17.38 -15.96 3.24
C ALA A 186 -18.30 -17.17 3.48
N ALA A 187 -19.15 -17.52 2.51
CA ALA A 187 -20.03 -18.70 2.57
C ALA A 187 -19.26 -20.03 2.53
N GLY A 188 -18.07 -20.06 1.93
CA GLY A 188 -17.22 -21.25 1.84
C GLY A 188 -16.26 -21.44 3.01
N GLU A 189 -16.23 -20.53 3.99
CA GLU A 189 -15.28 -20.58 5.11
C GLU A 189 -15.76 -21.57 6.20
N VAL A 190 -14.90 -22.54 6.54
CA VAL A 190 -15.22 -23.60 7.50
C VAL A 190 -15.20 -23.08 8.94
N HIS A 191 -14.30 -22.15 9.25
CA HIS A 191 -14.16 -21.54 10.57
C HIS A 191 -14.67 -20.09 10.57
N PHE A 192 -15.89 -19.89 10.09
CA PHE A 192 -16.45 -18.55 9.98
C PHE A 192 -16.76 -17.94 11.35
N VAL A 193 -16.11 -16.82 11.66
CA VAL A 193 -16.36 -15.99 12.84
C VAL A 193 -16.85 -14.62 12.38
N LEU A 194 -18.13 -14.32 12.67
CA LEU A 194 -18.78 -13.10 12.18
C LEU A 194 -18.12 -11.82 12.67
N SER A 195 -17.68 -11.76 13.93
CA SER A 195 -17.00 -10.57 14.48
C SER A 195 -15.71 -10.26 13.72
N GLY A 196 -14.83 -11.26 13.54
CA GLY A 196 -13.59 -11.10 12.78
C GLY A 196 -13.83 -10.79 11.30
N PHE A 197 -14.90 -11.33 10.71
CA PHE A 197 -15.32 -10.96 9.35
C PHE A 197 -15.73 -9.47 9.27
N ILE A 198 -16.58 -8.98 10.18
CA ILE A 198 -17.01 -7.58 10.22
C ILE A 198 -15.81 -6.65 10.43
N GLU A 199 -14.89 -7.01 11.34
CA GLU A 199 -13.65 -6.27 11.58
C GLU A 199 -12.78 -6.19 10.32
N ALA A 200 -12.56 -7.32 9.64
CA ALA A 200 -11.75 -7.37 8.40
C ALA A 200 -12.40 -6.60 7.24
N MET A 201 -13.73 -6.68 7.09
CA MET A 201 -14.47 -5.91 6.08
C MET A 201 -14.45 -4.42 6.37
N THR A 202 -14.61 -4.03 7.63
CA THR A 202 -14.51 -2.62 8.05
C THR A 202 -13.10 -2.09 7.84
N ALA A 203 -12.06 -2.87 8.18
CA ALA A 203 -10.67 -2.54 7.89
C ALA A 203 -10.43 -2.32 6.39
N SER A 204 -11.00 -3.17 5.55
CA SER A 204 -10.91 -3.05 4.09
C SER A 204 -11.64 -1.83 3.56
N ALA A 205 -12.79 -1.46 4.13
CA ALA A 205 -13.48 -0.22 3.80
C ALA A 205 -12.65 1.00 4.20
N MET A 206 -12.03 1.00 5.39
CA MET A 206 -11.15 2.08 5.83
C MET A 206 -9.89 2.20 4.96
N GLY A 207 -9.33 1.09 4.48
CA GLY A 207 -8.26 1.09 3.49
C GLY A 207 -8.69 1.76 2.18
N GLY A 208 -9.90 1.48 1.71
CA GLY A 208 -10.48 2.12 0.53
C GLY A 208 -10.64 3.63 0.71
N LEU A 209 -11.24 4.03 1.83
CA LEU A 209 -11.41 5.43 2.20
C LEU A 209 -10.07 6.18 2.27
N ARG A 210 -9.06 5.57 2.91
CA ARG A 210 -7.70 6.12 3.01
C ARG A 210 -7.10 6.38 1.62
N TRP A 211 -7.18 5.42 0.71
CA TRP A 211 -6.62 5.58 -0.63
C TRP A 211 -7.32 6.69 -1.43
N SER A 212 -8.64 6.75 -1.39
CA SER A 212 -9.40 7.81 -2.07
C SER A 212 -9.11 9.19 -1.47
N LEU A 213 -9.01 9.31 -0.15
CA LEU A 213 -8.63 10.57 0.51
C LEU A 213 -7.18 10.98 0.19
N THR A 214 -6.25 10.02 0.16
CA THR A 214 -4.85 10.27 -0.23
C THR A 214 -4.79 10.78 -1.68
N GLN A 215 -5.58 10.20 -2.58
CA GLN A 215 -5.68 10.68 -3.95
C GLN A 215 -6.17 12.13 -4.01
N ILE A 216 -7.22 12.49 -3.25
CA ILE A 216 -7.70 13.88 -3.15
C ILE A 216 -6.61 14.81 -2.64
N LEU A 217 -5.87 14.36 -1.62
CA LEU A 217 -4.82 15.11 -0.94
C LEU A 217 -3.66 15.47 -1.86
N LEU A 218 -3.22 14.49 -2.66
CA LEU A 218 -2.10 14.62 -3.58
C LEU A 218 -2.49 15.30 -4.90
N SER A 219 -3.75 15.17 -5.33
CA SER A 219 -4.21 15.74 -6.61
C SER A 219 -4.48 17.24 -6.55
N GLN A 220 -4.62 17.82 -5.36
CA GLN A 220 -5.04 19.21 -5.20
C GLN A 220 -3.94 20.08 -4.58
N PRO A 221 -3.34 21.01 -5.35
CA PRO A 221 -2.25 21.88 -4.87
C PRO A 221 -2.60 22.75 -3.67
N ARG A 222 -3.91 22.94 -3.39
CA ARG A 222 -4.40 23.74 -2.25
C ARG A 222 -4.04 23.17 -0.88
N PHE A 223 -3.68 21.89 -0.80
CA PHE A 223 -3.28 21.27 0.45
C PHE A 223 -1.77 21.40 0.75
N GLY A 224 -0.98 21.91 -0.20
CA GLY A 224 0.48 22.05 -0.04
C GLY A 224 1.15 20.74 0.35
N MET A 225 0.68 19.65 -0.24
CA MET A 225 1.16 18.27 -0.03
C MET A 225 1.74 17.75 -1.35
N ASP A 226 2.51 18.62 -1.99
CA ASP A 226 3.00 18.47 -3.36
C ASP A 226 4.14 17.46 -3.45
N ASN A 227 4.68 17.01 -2.31
CA ASN A 227 5.66 15.95 -2.24
C ASN A 227 5.33 14.92 -1.13
N PRO A 228 5.79 13.66 -1.27
CA PRO A 228 5.53 12.60 -0.32
C PRO A 228 6.04 12.91 1.09
N VAL A 229 7.23 13.53 1.22
CA VAL A 229 7.85 13.84 2.52
C VAL A 229 7.02 14.86 3.31
N ALA A 230 6.50 15.90 2.65
CA ALA A 230 5.63 16.92 3.23
C ALA A 230 4.22 16.38 3.54
N THR A 231 3.78 15.37 2.80
CA THR A 231 2.53 14.65 3.08
C THR A 231 2.69 13.81 4.35
N MET A 232 3.80 13.07 4.46
CA MET A 232 4.10 12.28 5.65
C MET A 232 4.21 13.15 6.89
N SER A 233 4.94 14.28 6.84
CA SER A 233 5.08 15.15 8.01
C SER A 233 3.75 15.67 8.57
N LYS A 234 2.72 15.73 7.73
CA LYS A 234 1.37 16.20 8.10
C LYS A 234 0.43 15.05 8.49
N LEU A 235 0.56 13.87 7.89
CA LEU A 235 -0.32 12.72 8.10
C LEU A 235 0.17 11.77 9.20
N THR A 236 1.47 11.45 9.25
CA THR A 236 2.02 10.49 10.22
C THR A 236 1.77 10.85 11.68
N PRO A 237 1.74 12.13 12.14
CA PRO A 237 1.37 12.41 13.53
C PRO A 237 -0.10 12.10 13.85
N ILE A 238 -1.00 12.22 12.87
CA ILE A 238 -2.42 11.85 13.03
C ILE A 238 -2.55 10.33 13.10
N ILE A 239 -1.88 9.62 12.18
CA ILE A 239 -1.88 8.14 12.14
C ILE A 239 -1.27 7.61 13.43
N GLY A 240 -0.10 8.11 13.83
CA GLY A 240 0.61 7.70 15.04
C GLY A 240 -0.18 7.95 16.31
N SER A 241 -0.80 9.13 16.47
CA SER A 241 -1.62 9.43 17.65
C SER A 241 -2.88 8.57 17.71
N THR A 242 -3.58 8.38 16.59
CA THR A 242 -4.76 7.50 16.53
C THR A 242 -4.37 6.05 16.78
N MET A 243 -3.27 5.57 16.20
CA MET A 243 -2.77 4.21 16.42
C MET A 243 -2.36 3.99 17.87
N LEU A 244 -1.71 4.97 18.49
CA LEU A 244 -1.33 4.92 19.90
C LEU A 244 -2.57 4.79 20.80
N LEU A 245 -3.63 5.56 20.53
CA LEU A 245 -4.90 5.42 21.25
C LEU A 245 -5.48 4.01 21.11
N PHE A 246 -5.47 3.44 19.91
CA PHE A 246 -5.90 2.07 19.66
C PHE A 246 -5.05 1.04 20.42
N SER A 247 -3.73 1.20 20.41
CA SER A 247 -2.82 0.35 21.17
C SER A 247 -3.06 0.44 22.67
N LEU A 248 -3.29 1.64 23.22
CA LEU A 248 -3.58 1.79 24.65
C LEU A 248 -4.84 1.06 25.08
N ILE A 249 -5.89 1.08 24.25
CA ILE A 249 -7.16 0.41 24.53
C ILE A 249 -7.04 -1.12 24.40
N LEU A 250 -6.31 -1.60 23.40
CA LEU A 250 -6.34 -3.03 22.99
C LEU A 250 -5.16 -3.85 23.50
N GLU A 251 -4.00 -3.23 23.69
CA GLU A 251 -2.72 -3.89 23.97
C GLU A 251 -2.18 -3.55 25.36
N ASN A 252 -2.60 -2.43 25.97
CA ASN A 252 -2.09 -1.95 27.27
C ASN A 252 -0.55 -2.02 27.40
N PRO A 253 0.21 -1.48 26.43
CA PRO A 253 1.64 -1.77 26.27
C PRO A 253 2.47 -1.42 27.50
N PHE A 254 2.18 -0.30 28.18
CA PHE A 254 2.94 0.12 29.36
C PHE A 254 2.88 -0.86 30.53
N SER A 255 1.73 -1.51 30.73
CA SER A 255 1.54 -2.45 31.83
C SER A 255 2.27 -3.78 31.61
N GLU A 256 2.41 -4.19 30.35
CA GLU A 256 3.09 -5.43 29.99
C GLU A 256 4.59 -5.23 29.79
N ILE A 257 5.00 -4.08 29.26
CA ILE A 257 6.41 -3.67 29.22
C ILE A 257 6.97 -3.64 30.64
N ALA A 258 6.24 -3.09 31.63
CA ALA A 258 6.67 -3.07 33.03
C ALA A 258 6.80 -4.45 33.69
N LYS A 259 6.23 -5.51 33.11
CA LYS A 259 6.35 -6.90 33.61
C LYS A 259 7.47 -7.68 32.92
N ASN A 260 8.03 -7.15 31.84
CA ASN A 260 8.99 -7.87 31.00
C ASN A 260 10.40 -7.81 31.61
N LYS A 261 11.00 -8.97 31.88
CA LYS A 261 12.36 -9.10 32.45
C LYS A 261 13.45 -8.41 31.61
N ASN A 262 13.23 -8.25 30.30
CA ASN A 262 14.16 -7.52 29.43
C ASN A 262 14.14 -5.99 29.64
N THR A 263 13.16 -5.46 30.40
CA THR A 263 13.11 -4.04 30.78
C THR A 263 13.86 -3.72 32.07
N ASP A 264 14.26 -4.74 32.84
CA ASP A 264 15.00 -4.59 34.09
C ASP A 264 16.44 -4.08 33.87
N SER A 265 16.97 -4.24 32.64
CA SER A 265 18.28 -3.75 32.24
C SER A 265 18.18 -2.59 31.25
N ILE A 266 18.93 -1.52 31.50
CA ILE A 266 19.05 -0.35 30.61
C ILE A 266 19.47 -0.79 29.20
N ALA A 267 20.33 -1.81 29.08
CA ALA A 267 20.75 -2.35 27.80
C ALA A 267 19.61 -3.01 27.02
N GLY A 268 18.69 -3.70 27.72
CA GLY A 268 17.52 -4.31 27.10
C GLY A 268 16.53 -3.27 26.61
N VAL A 269 16.26 -2.23 27.41
CA VAL A 269 15.42 -1.09 27.00
C VAL A 269 16.02 -0.36 25.78
N ALA A 270 17.33 -0.09 25.81
CA ALA A 270 18.02 0.55 24.69
C ALA A 270 17.97 -0.31 23.42
N PHE A 271 18.14 -1.62 23.54
CA PHE A 271 18.01 -2.55 22.42
C PHE A 271 16.60 -2.56 21.83
N MET A 272 15.56 -2.62 22.66
CA MET A 272 14.16 -2.59 22.21
C MET A 272 13.83 -1.28 21.50
N ALA A 273 14.25 -0.13 22.07
CA ALA A 273 14.09 1.17 21.43
C ALA A 273 14.83 1.23 20.08
N ALA A 274 16.07 0.73 20.01
CA ALA A 274 16.84 0.68 18.78
C ALA A 274 16.16 -0.19 17.70
N MET A 275 15.58 -1.32 18.08
CA MET A 275 14.84 -2.17 17.15
C MET A 275 13.57 -1.49 16.63
N MET A 276 12.80 -0.79 17.47
CA MET A 276 11.63 -0.03 17.00
C MET A 276 12.03 1.12 16.07
N VAL A 277 13.14 1.80 16.36
CA VAL A 277 13.68 2.85 15.48
C VAL A 277 14.12 2.26 14.14
N LEU A 278 14.75 1.08 14.13
CA LEU A 278 15.13 0.38 12.90
C LEU A 278 13.91 0.07 12.03
N GLY A 279 12.83 -0.45 12.61
CA GLY A 279 11.56 -0.67 11.90
C GLY A 279 10.98 0.61 11.32
N GLY A 280 11.03 1.72 12.08
CA GLY A 280 10.63 3.05 11.60
C GLY A 280 11.48 3.58 10.45
N LEU A 281 12.79 3.33 10.47
CA LEU A 281 13.72 3.69 9.39
C LEU A 281 13.43 2.88 8.11
N LEU A 282 13.19 1.57 8.24
CA LEU A 282 12.79 0.71 7.12
C LEU A 282 11.45 1.17 6.53
N ALA A 283 10.49 1.53 7.39
CA ALA A 283 9.20 2.06 6.96
C ALA A 283 9.30 3.42 6.27
N PHE A 284 10.27 4.27 6.67
CA PHE A 284 10.53 5.53 5.95
C PHE A 284 11.10 5.29 4.55
N GLY A 285 11.86 4.21 4.32
CA GLY A 285 12.34 3.82 2.99
C GLY A 285 11.26 3.37 2.00
N LEU A 286 10.03 3.14 2.48
CA LEU A 286 8.86 2.86 1.63
C LEU A 286 8.21 4.12 1.05
N VAL A 287 8.62 5.31 1.52
CA VAL A 287 8.11 6.62 1.11
C VAL A 287 8.96 7.17 -0.02
#